data_AF-A0A2E7M977-F1
#
_entry.id   AF-A0A2E7M977-F1
#
_cell.length_a   1.000
_cell.length_b   1.000
_cell.length_c   1.000
_cell.angle_alpha   90.00
_cell.angle_beta   90.00
_cell.angle_gamma   90.00
#
_symmetry.space_group_name_H-M   'P 1'
#
loop_
_entity.id
_entity.type
_entity.pdbx_description
1 polymer ?
#
loop_
_entity_poly.entity_id
_entity_poly.type
_entity_poly.pdbx_seq_one_letter_code
_entity_poly.pdbx_strand_id
1 'polypeptide(L)'
;PKSLLRHPEATSTLDDLADGYFLPILEDPSADPDRVRRIVLCSGKVYYDLIAAREASGEDRLAILRVEQLYPFREDVLAEELACYPEAEEIYWCQEEPRNMGAWSFVAPLIHELSELPLRYVGRDRAASPATGSKHLHDQEQKALVLSATEIA
;
A
#
# COMPACT_ATOMS: atom_id res chain seq x y z
N PRO A 1 -13.13 -1.05 9.96
CA PRO A 1 -13.05 0.06 8.99
C PRO A 1 -14.31 0.95 9.05
N LYS A 2 -14.28 2.21 8.56
CA LYS A 2 -15.44 3.13 8.51
C LYS A 2 -15.97 3.35 7.10
N SER A 3 -15.14 3.88 6.20
CA SER A 3 -15.51 4.16 4.81
C SER A 3 -15.78 2.88 4.01
N LEU A 4 -14.99 1.84 4.24
CA LEU A 4 -15.08 0.57 3.49
C LEU A 4 -16.40 -0.17 3.68
N LEU A 5 -17.21 0.17 4.70
CA LEU A 5 -18.52 -0.46 4.91
C LEU A 5 -19.50 -0.23 3.76
N ARG A 6 -19.27 0.79 2.91
CA ARG A 6 -20.12 1.14 1.77
C ARG A 6 -19.32 1.43 0.51
N HIS A 7 -18.04 1.06 0.48
CA HIS A 7 -17.19 1.32 -0.67
C HIS A 7 -17.53 0.30 -1.76
N PRO A 8 -17.81 0.73 -3.01
CA PRO A 8 -18.31 -0.17 -4.06
C PRO A 8 -17.31 -1.27 -4.42
N GLU A 9 -16.01 -0.98 -4.31
CA GLU A 9 -14.95 -1.96 -4.60
C GLU A 9 -14.56 -2.80 -3.39
N ALA A 10 -15.01 -2.45 -2.18
CA ALA A 10 -14.73 -3.22 -0.97
C ALA A 10 -15.81 -4.31 -0.77
N THR A 11 -15.94 -5.17 -1.76
CA THR A 11 -16.88 -6.31 -1.76
C THR A 11 -16.13 -7.62 -1.88
N SER A 12 -16.79 -8.71 -1.50
CA SER A 12 -16.27 -10.07 -1.64
C SER A 12 -17.36 -10.95 -2.22
N THR A 13 -16.96 -11.89 -3.06
CA THR A 13 -17.86 -12.89 -3.64
C THR A 13 -18.18 -13.99 -2.62
N LEU A 14 -19.14 -14.85 -2.94
CA LEU A 14 -19.40 -16.03 -2.10
C LEU A 14 -18.25 -17.03 -2.15
N ASP A 15 -17.57 -17.15 -3.29
CA ASP A 15 -16.46 -18.08 -3.47
C ASP A 15 -15.24 -17.64 -2.63
N ASP A 16 -14.98 -16.33 -2.54
CA ASP A 16 -13.95 -15.77 -1.64
C ASP A 16 -14.17 -16.19 -0.18
N LEU A 17 -15.43 -16.42 0.23
CA LEU A 17 -15.81 -16.80 1.58
C LEU A 17 -15.92 -18.32 1.77
N ALA A 18 -16.29 -19.05 0.73
CA ALA A 18 -16.50 -20.49 0.78
C ALA A 18 -15.18 -21.27 0.66
N ASP A 19 -14.33 -20.85 -0.29
CA ASP A 19 -13.10 -21.56 -0.66
C ASP A 19 -11.84 -20.73 -0.39
N GLY A 20 -12.00 -19.43 -0.13
CA GLY A 20 -10.90 -18.54 0.23
C GLY A 20 -10.40 -18.74 1.66
N TYR A 21 -9.26 -18.11 1.94
CA TYR A 21 -8.63 -18.11 3.25
C TYR A 21 -8.01 -16.74 3.51
N PHE A 22 -7.60 -16.50 4.74
CA PHE A 22 -6.91 -15.27 5.08
C PHE A 22 -5.54 -15.22 4.39
N LEU A 23 -5.34 -14.19 3.57
CA LEU A 23 -4.09 -13.92 2.86
C LEU A 23 -3.33 -12.83 3.62
N PRO A 24 -2.14 -13.12 4.18
CA PRO A 24 -1.35 -12.14 4.93
C PRO A 24 -0.88 -10.94 4.10
N ILE A 25 -0.57 -11.22 2.84
CA ILE A 25 -0.24 -10.25 1.79
C ILE A 25 -1.19 -10.54 0.63
N LEU A 26 -1.77 -9.49 0.06
CA LEU A 26 -2.55 -9.58 -1.18
C LEU A 26 -1.74 -8.98 -2.31
N GLU A 27 -1.58 -9.77 -3.38
CA GLU A 27 -0.96 -9.37 -4.62
C GLU A 27 -1.76 -8.28 -5.36
N ASP A 28 -1.17 -7.72 -6.41
CA ASP A 28 -1.84 -6.78 -7.31
C ASP A 28 -2.31 -7.52 -8.58
N PRO A 29 -3.60 -7.85 -8.70
CA PRO A 29 -4.09 -8.66 -9.82
C PRO A 29 -4.06 -7.93 -11.18
N SER A 30 -3.80 -6.61 -11.18
CA SER A 30 -3.80 -5.79 -12.39
C SER A 30 -2.40 -5.41 -12.87
N ALA A 31 -1.34 -5.74 -12.11
CA ALA A 31 0.03 -5.41 -12.47
C ALA A 31 0.60 -6.43 -13.48
N ASP A 32 1.37 -5.94 -14.46
CA ASP A 32 2.20 -6.77 -15.32
C ASP A 32 3.60 -6.88 -14.70
N PRO A 33 4.01 -8.04 -14.15
CA PRO A 33 5.19 -8.13 -13.32
C PRO A 33 6.48 -7.69 -14.01
N ASP A 34 6.58 -7.89 -15.33
CA ASP A 34 7.76 -7.53 -16.14
C ASP A 34 7.87 -6.03 -16.42
N ARG A 35 6.82 -5.25 -16.14
CA ARG A 35 6.76 -3.80 -16.40
C ARG A 35 6.89 -2.96 -15.13
N VAL A 36 6.70 -3.57 -13.97
CA VAL A 36 6.71 -2.89 -12.68
C VAL A 36 8.10 -2.33 -12.39
N ARG A 37 8.15 -1.02 -12.14
CA ARG A 37 9.35 -0.29 -11.69
C ARG A 37 9.27 0.13 -10.24
N ARG A 38 8.06 0.33 -9.72
CA ARG A 38 7.82 0.67 -8.30
C ARG A 38 6.76 -0.24 -7.71
N ILE A 39 7.07 -0.78 -6.54
CA ILE A 39 6.13 -1.53 -5.70
C ILE A 39 5.67 -0.62 -4.57
N VAL A 40 4.35 -0.45 -4.42
CA VAL A 40 3.73 0.29 -3.32
C VAL A 40 3.11 -0.72 -2.35
N LEU A 41 3.73 -0.87 -1.19
CA LEU A 41 3.18 -1.60 -0.06
C LEU A 41 2.26 -0.69 0.75
N CYS A 42 1.07 -1.16 1.10
CA CYS A 42 0.16 -0.42 1.97
C CYS A 42 -0.67 -1.35 2.86
N SER A 43 -1.41 -0.80 3.81
CA SER A 43 -2.33 -1.57 4.65
C SER A 43 -3.65 -0.82 4.82
N GLY A 44 -4.76 -1.54 4.67
CA GLY A 44 -6.09 -1.01 4.89
C GLY A 44 -6.60 -0.10 3.77
N LYS A 45 -7.39 0.91 4.13
CA LYS A 45 -8.26 1.61 3.17
C LYS A 45 -7.51 2.45 2.12
N VAL A 46 -6.27 2.86 2.40
CA VAL A 46 -5.48 3.69 1.48
C VAL A 46 -5.27 3.01 0.12
N TYR A 47 -5.29 1.67 0.10
CA TYR A 47 -5.28 0.87 -1.11
C TYR A 47 -6.29 1.36 -2.16
N TYR A 48 -7.54 1.63 -1.75
CA TYR A 48 -8.58 2.04 -2.68
C TYR A 48 -8.34 3.43 -3.28
N ASP A 49 -7.70 4.32 -2.53
CA ASP A 49 -7.31 5.63 -3.07
C ASP A 49 -6.13 5.49 -4.05
N LEU A 50 -5.21 4.54 -3.79
CA LEU A 50 -4.04 4.27 -4.64
C LEU A 50 -4.44 3.61 -5.97
N ILE A 51 -5.31 2.59 -5.95
CA ILE A 51 -5.77 1.93 -7.18
C ILE A 51 -6.55 2.92 -8.05
N ALA A 52 -7.43 3.74 -7.46
CA ALA A 52 -8.20 4.74 -8.20
C ALA A 52 -7.28 5.78 -8.86
N ALA A 53 -6.20 6.18 -8.18
CA ALA A 53 -5.22 7.09 -8.74
C ALA A 53 -4.40 6.45 -9.87
N ARG A 54 -3.99 5.18 -9.73
CA ARG A 54 -3.30 4.43 -10.78
C ARG A 54 -4.17 4.26 -12.02
N GLU A 55 -5.44 3.88 -11.84
CA GLU A 55 -6.39 3.72 -12.94
C GLU A 55 -6.65 5.04 -13.66
N ALA A 56 -6.75 6.15 -12.91
CA ALA A 56 -6.94 7.47 -13.49
C ALA A 56 -5.71 7.96 -14.30
N SER A 57 -4.49 7.58 -13.90
CA SER A 57 -3.26 7.93 -14.62
C SER A 57 -2.94 6.98 -15.77
N GLY A 58 -3.43 5.73 -15.71
CA GLY A 58 -3.04 4.67 -16.64
C GLY A 58 -1.59 4.21 -16.45
N GLU A 59 -0.99 4.46 -15.28
CA GLU A 59 0.39 4.07 -14.98
C GLU A 59 0.48 2.55 -14.77
N ASP A 60 1.20 1.88 -15.65
CA ASP A 60 1.34 0.43 -15.70
C ASP A 60 2.69 -0.08 -15.14
N ARG A 61 3.57 0.82 -14.70
CA ARG A 61 4.82 0.49 -14.02
C ARG A 61 4.67 0.35 -12.49
N LEU A 62 3.45 0.29 -11.98
CA LEU A 62 3.12 0.22 -10.55
C LEU A 62 2.43 -1.09 -10.17
N ALA A 63 2.98 -1.75 -9.16
CA ALA A 63 2.27 -2.76 -8.36
C ALA A 63 1.90 -2.17 -7.00
N ILE A 64 0.68 -2.44 -6.53
CA ILE A 64 0.15 -2.02 -5.23
C ILE A 64 -0.23 -3.28 -4.43
N LEU A 65 0.66 -3.68 -3.52
CA LEU A 65 0.46 -4.85 -2.67
C LEU A 65 -0.15 -4.42 -1.33
N ARG A 66 -1.05 -5.24 -0.77
CA ARG A 66 -1.62 -5.00 0.57
C ARG A 66 -1.02 -5.92 1.60
N VAL A 67 -0.52 -5.34 2.68
CA VAL A 67 -0.09 -6.04 3.89
C VAL A 67 -1.27 -6.12 4.84
N GLU A 68 -2.05 -7.19 4.75
CA GLU A 68 -3.24 -7.41 5.59
C GLU A 68 -2.85 -7.91 7.00
N GLN A 69 -1.73 -8.62 7.12
CA GLN A 69 -1.18 -9.06 8.40
C GLN A 69 0.09 -8.31 8.78
N LEU A 70 -0.03 -7.36 9.70
CA LEU A 70 1.12 -6.67 10.26
C LEU A 70 1.83 -7.50 11.36
N TYR A 71 1.10 -8.33 12.11
CA TYR A 71 1.71 -9.15 13.16
C TYR A 71 1.00 -10.50 13.37
N PRO A 72 1.74 -11.62 13.53
CA PRO A 72 3.15 -11.78 13.20
C PRO A 72 3.42 -11.46 11.72
N PHE A 73 4.54 -10.78 11.44
CA PHE A 73 4.88 -10.33 10.09
C PHE A 73 5.31 -11.52 9.24
N ARG A 74 4.71 -11.67 8.04
CA ARG A 74 4.96 -12.80 7.13
C ARG A 74 6.00 -12.42 6.09
N GLU A 75 7.25 -12.40 6.55
CA GLU A 75 8.44 -12.09 5.76
C GLU A 75 8.62 -13.01 4.57
N ASP A 76 8.33 -14.30 4.76
CA ASP A 76 8.37 -15.33 3.73
C ASP A 76 7.43 -15.01 2.58
N VAL A 77 6.17 -14.69 2.89
CA VAL A 77 5.16 -14.36 1.88
C VAL A 77 5.52 -13.05 1.17
N LEU A 78 5.94 -12.02 1.91
CA LEU A 78 6.32 -10.75 1.28
C LEU A 78 7.54 -10.91 0.37
N ALA A 79 8.53 -11.72 0.75
CA ALA A 79 9.70 -11.98 -0.09
C ALA A 79 9.32 -12.68 -1.40
N GLU A 80 8.39 -13.66 -1.34
CA GLU A 80 7.85 -14.31 -2.54
C GLU A 80 7.15 -13.32 -3.47
N GLU A 81 6.29 -12.45 -2.93
CA GLU A 81 5.60 -11.42 -3.70
C GLU A 81 6.54 -10.40 -4.33
N LEU A 82 7.56 -9.94 -3.59
CA LEU A 82 8.54 -9.00 -4.13
C LEU A 82 9.38 -9.64 -5.26
N ALA A 83 9.66 -10.93 -5.18
CA ALA A 83 10.43 -11.66 -6.19
C ALA A 83 9.70 -11.79 -7.54
N CYS A 84 8.37 -11.61 -7.56
CA CYS A 84 7.57 -11.61 -8.79
C CYS A 84 7.90 -10.42 -9.72
N TYR A 85 8.52 -9.35 -9.21
CA TYR A 85 8.76 -8.10 -9.95
C TYR A 85 10.26 -7.89 -10.21
N PRO A 86 10.85 -8.56 -11.23
CA PRO A 86 12.30 -8.56 -11.44
C PRO A 86 12.86 -7.18 -11.86
N GLU A 87 12.01 -6.33 -12.44
CA GLU A 87 12.38 -4.99 -12.93
C GLU A 87 12.13 -3.88 -11.90
N ALA A 88 11.69 -4.22 -10.68
CA ALA A 88 11.42 -3.25 -9.64
C ALA A 88 12.71 -2.54 -9.18
N GLU A 89 12.64 -1.22 -9.09
CA GLU A 89 13.77 -0.34 -8.77
C GLU A 89 13.64 0.26 -7.36
N GLU A 90 12.43 0.35 -6.82
CA GLU A 90 12.17 0.90 -5.49
C GLU A 90 10.88 0.36 -4.87
N ILE A 91 10.84 0.36 -3.54
CA ILE A 91 9.68 -0.04 -2.74
C ILE A 91 9.20 1.15 -1.95
N TYR A 92 7.90 1.42 -2.00
CA TYR A 92 7.26 2.49 -1.24
C TYR A 92 6.37 1.88 -0.16
N TRP A 93 6.52 2.32 1.08
CA TRP A 93 5.51 2.09 2.11
C TRP A 93 4.56 3.27 2.15
N CYS A 94 3.32 3.08 1.69
CA CYS A 94 2.28 4.09 1.73
C CYS A 94 1.33 3.89 2.91
N GLN A 95 1.16 4.93 3.73
CA GLN A 95 0.19 4.95 4.81
C GLN A 95 -0.46 6.32 4.98
N GLU A 96 -1.67 6.33 5.54
CA GLU A 96 -2.38 7.58 5.85
C GLU A 96 -1.97 8.16 7.19
N GLU A 97 -1.54 7.30 8.11
CA GLU A 97 -1.10 7.71 9.42
C GLU A 97 0.16 8.59 9.34
N PRO A 98 0.33 9.56 10.26
CA PRO A 98 1.59 10.28 10.42
C PRO A 98 2.80 9.35 10.50
N ARG A 99 3.98 9.79 10.02
CA ARG A 99 5.20 8.96 9.96
C ARG A 99 5.67 8.36 11.30
N ASN A 100 5.31 9.00 12.41
CA ASN A 100 5.56 8.51 13.77
C ASN A 100 4.43 7.64 14.33
N MET A 101 3.48 7.26 13.50
CA MET A 101 2.31 6.43 13.77
C MET A 101 2.16 5.40 12.64
N GLY A 102 1.08 4.61 12.69
CA GLY A 102 0.87 3.52 11.73
C GLY A 102 1.92 2.43 11.88
N ALA A 103 2.18 1.71 10.79
CA ALA A 103 3.08 0.56 10.83
C ALA A 103 4.51 0.88 10.41
N TRP A 104 4.78 2.06 9.83
CA TRP A 104 6.08 2.40 9.24
C TRP A 104 7.28 2.03 10.13
N SER A 105 7.29 2.44 11.40
CA SER A 105 8.42 2.18 12.30
C SER A 105 8.61 0.69 12.65
N PHE A 106 7.57 -0.12 12.46
CA PHE A 106 7.61 -1.56 12.69
C PHE A 106 8.03 -2.32 11.41
N VAL A 107 7.40 -2.02 10.27
CA VAL A 107 7.62 -2.76 9.01
C VAL A 107 8.90 -2.35 8.28
N ALA A 108 9.33 -1.09 8.39
CA ALA A 108 10.50 -0.61 7.66
C ALA A 108 11.78 -1.42 7.92
N PRO A 109 12.20 -1.71 9.18
CA PRO A 109 13.38 -2.54 9.41
C PRO A 109 13.22 -3.96 8.83
N LEU A 110 12.03 -4.56 8.91
CA LEU A 110 11.78 -5.91 8.39
C LEU A 110 11.89 -5.94 6.86
N ILE A 111 11.28 -4.97 6.17
CA ILE A 111 11.36 -4.88 4.71
C ILE A 111 12.80 -4.62 4.25
N HIS A 112 13.56 -3.81 5.01
CA HIS A 112 14.98 -3.60 4.75
C HIS A 112 15.83 -4.87 4.87
N GLU A 113 15.43 -5.84 5.71
CA GLU A 113 16.11 -7.14 5.80
C GLU A 113 15.75 -8.09 4.64
N LEU A 114 14.61 -7.86 3.97
CA LEU A 114 14.11 -8.71 2.89
C LEU A 114 14.54 -8.27 1.49
N SER A 115 14.83 -6.99 1.30
CA SER A 115 15.13 -6.43 -0.03
C SER A 115 16.20 -5.35 0.04
N GLU A 116 17.13 -5.42 -0.91
CA GLU A 116 18.15 -4.39 -1.15
C GLU A 116 17.60 -3.17 -1.93
N LEU A 117 16.35 -3.26 -2.41
CA LEU A 117 15.73 -2.14 -3.11
C LEU A 117 15.56 -0.94 -2.16
N PRO A 118 15.77 0.30 -2.64
CA PRO A 118 15.48 1.50 -1.89
C PRO A 118 14.03 1.50 -1.35
N LEU A 119 13.89 1.43 -0.02
CA LEU A 119 12.60 1.58 0.66
C LEU A 119 12.36 3.05 0.99
N ARG A 120 11.24 3.60 0.52
CA ARG A 120 10.82 4.98 0.81
C ARG A 120 9.50 5.01 1.58
N TYR A 121 9.40 5.99 2.48
CA TYR A 121 8.16 6.31 3.18
C TYR A 121 7.32 7.28 2.36
N VAL A 122 6.04 6.97 2.18
CA VAL A 122 5.03 7.90 1.65
C VAL A 122 3.84 7.95 2.61
N GLY A 123 3.55 9.13 3.13
CA GLY A 123 2.43 9.31 4.05
C GLY A 123 2.48 10.68 4.70
N ARG A 124 1.63 10.88 5.71
CA ARG A 124 1.58 12.16 6.43
C ARG A 124 2.88 12.42 7.20
N ASP A 125 3.25 13.68 7.32
CA ASP A 125 4.38 14.10 8.15
C ASP A 125 4.18 13.74 9.62
N ARG A 126 5.28 13.75 10.38
CA ARG A 126 5.21 13.49 11.82
C ARG A 126 4.32 14.52 12.50
N ALA A 127 3.42 14.05 13.37
CA ALA A 127 2.51 14.90 14.10
C ALA A 127 2.28 14.38 15.53
N ALA A 128 1.98 15.28 16.46
CA ALA A 128 1.55 14.92 17.81
C ALA A 128 0.09 14.41 17.81
N SER A 129 -0.77 15.01 16.98
CA SER A 129 -2.15 14.56 16.78
C SER A 129 -2.22 13.47 15.72
N PRO A 130 -3.11 12.46 15.86
CA PRO A 130 -3.32 11.44 14.83
C PRO A 130 -3.80 11.97 13.48
N ALA A 131 -4.49 13.12 13.48
CA ALA A 131 -4.95 13.78 12.27
C ALA A 131 -5.11 15.29 12.51
N THR A 132 -5.12 16.05 11.41
CA THR A 132 -5.52 17.45 11.43
C THR A 132 -7.01 17.60 11.75
N GLY A 133 -7.36 18.65 12.49
CA GLY A 133 -8.77 19.01 12.76
C GLY A 133 -9.47 19.72 11.60
N SER A 134 -8.74 20.09 10.55
CA SER A 134 -9.29 20.76 9.36
C SER A 134 -9.54 19.75 8.24
N LYS A 135 -10.79 19.62 7.81
CA LYS A 135 -11.16 18.75 6.69
C LYS A 135 -10.44 19.14 5.39
N HIS A 136 -10.28 20.43 5.15
CA HIS A 136 -9.60 20.93 3.95
C HIS A 136 -8.13 20.49 3.91
N LEU A 137 -7.42 20.65 5.03
CA LEU A 137 -6.03 20.24 5.13
C LEU A 137 -5.91 18.71 5.05
N HIS A 138 -6.82 17.97 5.69
CA HIS A 138 -6.84 16.51 5.60
C HIS A 138 -6.95 16.01 4.16
N ASP A 139 -7.81 16.64 3.35
CA ASP A 139 -8.01 16.28 1.95
C ASP A 139 -6.82 16.64 1.06
N GLN A 140 -6.14 17.75 1.38
CA GLN A 140 -4.90 18.13 0.71
C GLN A 140 -3.79 17.12 1.00
N GLU A 141 -3.59 16.76 2.26
CA GLU A 141 -2.62 15.73 2.67
C GLU A 141 -2.92 14.37 2.02
N GLN A 142 -4.19 13.99 1.96
CA GLN A 142 -4.61 12.72 1.34
C GLN A 142 -4.30 12.69 -0.16
N LYS A 143 -4.60 13.78 -0.88
CA LYS A 143 -4.26 13.86 -2.30
C LYS A 143 -2.76 13.86 -2.52
N ALA A 144 -2.02 14.61 -1.71
CA ALA A 144 -0.57 14.70 -1.83
C ALA A 144 0.11 13.35 -1.61
N LEU A 145 -0.27 12.59 -0.57
CA LEU A 145 0.34 11.27 -0.32
C LEU A 145 0.01 10.26 -1.42
N VAL A 146 -1.22 10.28 -1.95
CA VAL A 146 -1.63 9.36 -3.03
C VAL A 146 -0.85 9.64 -4.30
N LEU A 147 -0.77 10.92 -4.71
CA LEU A 147 0.02 11.33 -5.88
C LEU A 147 1.51 11.02 -5.69
N SER A 148 2.06 11.26 -4.49
CA SER A 148 3.46 10.96 -4.20
C SER A 148 3.77 9.46 -4.30
N ALA A 149 2.79 8.60 -4.02
CA ALA A 149 2.94 7.15 -4.15
C ALA A 149 2.85 6.70 -5.63
N THR A 150 1.94 7.28 -6.41
CA THR A 150 1.59 6.79 -7.75
C THR A 150 2.23 7.55 -8.91
N GLU A 151 2.85 8.70 -8.72
CA GLU A 151 3.55 9.40 -9.80
C GLU A 151 4.95 8.81 -10.00
N ILE A 152 5.21 8.20 -11.17
CA ILE A 152 6.54 7.77 -11.59
C ILE A 152 7.07 8.78 -12.62
N ALA A 153 8.30 9.27 -12.38
CA ALA A 153 8.99 10.20 -13.27
C ALA A 153 9.51 9.54 -14.57
#